data_AF-A0A328SIA0-F1
#
_entry.id   AF-A0A328SIA0-F1
#
_cell.length_a   1.000
_cell.length_b   1.000
_cell.length_c   1.000
_cell.angle_alpha   90.00
_cell.angle_beta   90.00
_cell.angle_gamma   90.00
#
_symmetry.space_group_name_H-M   'P 1'
#
loop_
_entity.id
_entity.type
_entity.pdbx_description
1 polymer ?
#
loop_
_entity_poly.entity_id
_entity_poly.type
_entity_poly.pdbx_seq_one_letter_code
_entity_poly.pdbx_strand_id
1 'polypeptide(L)'
;MVNSTRIYQQKSFHVKYNTVRFSSEIINRVVKFNNKVFEGFKSLEENGVFVDDRYYEYITELNQKVFDSLSINNYNDFNKALGAVKSSELLVDNGIINNDLECLSEGLYGLGYLLEDLDLFGR
;
A
#
# COMPACT_ATOMS: atom_id res chain seq x y z
N MET A 1 -4.11 -44.51 12.93
CA MET A 1 -3.07 -43.71 12.22
C MET A 1 -3.72 -42.45 11.68
N VAL A 2 -3.51 -41.30 12.32
CA VAL A 2 -4.07 -40.03 11.88
C VAL A 2 -3.22 -39.50 10.73
N ASN A 3 -3.72 -39.78 9.53
CA ASN A 3 -3.50 -39.16 8.22
C ASN A 3 -2.58 -37.90 8.19
N SER A 4 -1.25 -38.10 8.28
CA SER A 4 -0.25 -37.03 8.22
C SER A 4 -0.39 -36.19 6.95
N THR A 5 -0.69 -36.82 5.81
CA THR A 5 -0.96 -36.15 4.52
C THR A 5 -2.10 -35.14 4.60
N ARG A 6 -3.18 -35.48 5.34
CA ARG A 6 -4.34 -34.60 5.53
C ARG A 6 -4.00 -33.38 6.40
N ILE A 7 -3.15 -33.57 7.41
CA ILE A 7 -2.63 -32.50 8.28
C ILE A 7 -1.72 -31.55 7.49
N TYR A 8 -0.82 -32.08 6.66
CA TYR A 8 0.05 -31.28 5.79
C TYR A 8 -0.75 -30.45 4.78
N GLN A 9 -1.77 -31.04 4.14
CA GLN A 9 -2.64 -30.33 3.21
C GLN A 9 -3.41 -29.20 3.90
N GLN A 10 -4.01 -29.43 5.08
CA GLN A 10 -4.70 -28.39 5.85
C GLN A 10 -3.79 -27.23 6.26
N LYS A 11 -2.55 -27.53 6.71
CA LYS A 11 -1.56 -26.49 7.02
C LYS A 11 -1.17 -25.67 5.79
N SER A 12 -0.92 -26.34 4.66
CA SER A 12 -0.56 -25.66 3.41
C SER A 12 -1.70 -24.76 2.88
N PHE A 13 -2.95 -25.20 3.06
CA PHE A 13 -4.13 -24.42 2.68
C PHE A 13 -4.30 -23.19 3.57
N HIS A 14 -4.14 -23.32 4.90
CA HIS A 14 -4.21 -22.18 5.82
C HIS A 14 -3.14 -21.12 5.54
N VAL A 15 -1.91 -21.53 5.23
CA VAL A 15 -0.83 -20.60 4.86
C VAL A 15 -1.19 -19.85 3.58
N LYS A 16 -1.59 -20.56 2.52
CA LYS A 16 -2.00 -19.94 1.25
C LYS A 16 -3.19 -18.99 1.40
N TYR A 17 -4.20 -19.40 2.18
CA TYR A 17 -5.37 -18.56 2.46
C TYR A 17 -4.97 -17.27 3.18
N ASN A 18 -4.12 -17.36 4.21
CA ASN A 18 -3.66 -16.19 4.94
C ASN A 18 -2.84 -15.26 4.05
N THR A 19 -1.96 -15.79 3.19
CA THR A 19 -1.20 -14.98 2.24
C THR A 19 -2.11 -14.19 1.31
N VAL A 20 -3.11 -14.85 0.71
CA VAL A 20 -4.10 -14.17 -0.15
C VAL A 20 -4.87 -13.11 0.65
N ARG A 21 -5.38 -13.46 1.84
CA ARG A 21 -6.16 -12.55 2.67
C ARG A 21 -5.37 -11.29 3.03
N PHE A 22 -4.15 -11.45 3.53
CA PHE A 22 -3.32 -10.32 3.95
C PHE A 22 -2.91 -9.45 2.77
N SER A 23 -2.50 -10.07 1.65
CA SER A 23 -2.10 -9.34 0.44
C SER A 23 -3.29 -8.54 -0.11
N SER A 24 -4.47 -9.16 -0.26
CA SER A 24 -5.67 -8.47 -0.73
C SER A 24 -6.10 -7.32 0.18
N GLU A 25 -5.95 -7.45 1.49
CA GLU A 25 -6.28 -6.37 2.41
C GLU A 25 -5.34 -5.17 2.24
N ILE A 26 -4.02 -5.41 2.13
CA ILE A 26 -3.06 -4.32 1.92
C ILE A 26 -3.22 -3.69 0.54
N ILE A 27 -3.43 -4.48 -0.53
CA ILE A 27 -3.74 -3.95 -1.87
C ILE A 27 -4.90 -2.97 -1.81
N ASN A 28 -6.02 -3.36 -1.20
CA ASN A 28 -7.20 -2.50 -1.06
C ASN A 28 -6.90 -1.22 -0.27
N ARG A 29 -6.03 -1.28 0.74
CA ARG A 29 -5.62 -0.11 1.51
C ARG A 29 -4.73 0.84 0.69
N VAL A 30 -3.78 0.33 -0.08
CA VAL A 30 -2.95 1.16 -0.96
C VAL A 30 -3.80 1.84 -2.03
N VAL A 31 -4.78 1.14 -2.62
CA VAL A 31 -5.71 1.75 -3.59
C VAL A 31 -6.51 2.89 -2.96
N LYS A 32 -7.03 2.71 -1.74
CA LYS A 32 -7.75 3.77 -1.03
C LYS A 32 -6.85 4.96 -0.69
N PHE A 33 -5.63 4.68 -0.26
CA PHE A 33 -4.60 5.70 -0.03
C PHE A 33 -4.33 6.51 -1.30
N ASN A 34 -4.09 5.83 -2.42
CA ASN A 34 -3.80 6.47 -3.71
C ASN A 34 -4.97 7.33 -4.21
N ASN A 35 -6.21 6.86 -4.03
CA ASN A 35 -7.39 7.68 -4.34
C ASN A 35 -7.47 8.94 -3.45
N LYS A 36 -7.11 8.83 -2.17
CA LYS A 36 -7.06 9.99 -1.26
C LYS A 36 -6.00 10.99 -1.68
N VAL A 37 -4.81 10.53 -2.09
CA VAL A 37 -3.75 11.39 -2.64
C VAL A 37 -4.23 12.09 -3.91
N PHE A 38 -4.86 11.36 -4.83
CA PHE A 38 -5.42 11.91 -6.06
C PHE A 38 -6.41 13.06 -5.79
N GLU A 39 -7.36 12.85 -4.87
CA GLU A 39 -8.29 13.92 -4.48
C GLU A 39 -7.57 15.09 -3.80
N GLY A 40 -6.52 14.83 -3.01
CA GLY A 40 -5.67 15.86 -2.43
C GLY A 40 -4.98 16.73 -3.47
N PHE A 41 -4.37 16.12 -4.50
CA PHE A 41 -3.77 16.85 -5.61
C PHE A 41 -4.80 17.66 -6.41
N LYS A 42 -5.95 17.06 -6.72
CA LYS A 42 -7.03 17.76 -7.40
C LYS A 42 -7.49 19.00 -6.61
N SER A 43 -7.61 18.88 -5.28
CA SER A 43 -7.97 20.01 -4.42
C SER A 43 -6.90 21.11 -4.42
N LEU A 44 -5.62 20.76 -4.52
CA LEU A 44 -4.53 21.73 -4.67
C LEU A 44 -4.60 22.48 -6.00
N GLU A 45 -4.84 21.76 -7.10
CA GLU A 45 -4.99 22.37 -8.43
C GLU A 45 -6.20 23.31 -8.49
N GLU A 46 -7.33 22.93 -7.89
CA GLU A 46 -8.51 23.79 -7.74
C GLU A 46 -8.21 25.07 -6.95
N ASN A 47 -7.22 25.03 -6.05
CA ASN A 47 -6.71 26.19 -5.30
C ASN A 47 -5.56 26.93 -6.00
N GLY A 48 -5.23 26.59 -7.25
CA GLY A 48 -4.22 27.26 -8.06
C GLY A 48 -2.77 26.83 -7.79
N VAL A 49 -2.56 25.75 -7.04
CA VAL A 49 -1.23 25.15 -6.86
C VAL A 49 -0.93 24.26 -8.06
N PHE A 50 0.26 24.42 -8.64
CA PHE A 50 0.72 23.55 -9.72
C PHE A 50 1.13 22.18 -9.16
N VAL A 51 0.49 21.12 -9.65
CA VAL A 51 0.82 19.73 -9.36
C VAL A 51 1.47 19.12 -10.60
N ASP A 52 2.62 18.47 -10.42
CA ASP A 52 3.38 17.87 -11.52
C ASP A 52 2.76 16.52 -11.95
N ASP A 53 2.62 16.30 -13.26
CA ASP A 53 2.03 15.08 -13.84
C ASP A 53 2.71 13.80 -13.34
N ARG A 54 4.01 13.86 -13.00
CA ARG A 54 4.78 12.73 -12.46
C ARG A 54 4.18 12.15 -11.18
N TYR A 55 3.45 12.94 -10.41
CA TYR A 55 2.78 12.44 -9.20
C TYR A 55 1.59 11.54 -9.53
N TYR A 56 0.84 11.87 -10.58
CA TYR A 56 -0.27 11.05 -11.09
C TYR A 56 0.23 9.77 -11.75
N GLU A 57 1.34 9.86 -12.50
CA GLU A 57 2.04 8.69 -13.06
C GLU A 57 2.46 7.74 -11.93
N TYR A 58 3.07 8.27 -10.87
CA TYR A 58 3.51 7.47 -9.74
C TYR A 58 2.37 6.77 -8.98
N ILE A 59 1.19 7.42 -8.85
CA ILE A 59 -0.01 6.76 -8.32
C ILE A 59 -0.35 5.49 -9.13
N THR A 60 -0.24 5.59 -10.46
CA THR A 60 -0.53 4.49 -11.37
C THR A 60 0.52 3.39 -11.25
N GLU A 61 1.80 3.76 -11.21
CA GLU A 61 2.92 2.83 -10.99
C GLU A 61 2.81 2.09 -9.66
N LEU A 62 2.49 2.78 -8.57
CA LEU A 62 2.37 2.19 -7.24
C LEU A 62 1.20 1.20 -7.17
N ASN A 63 0.04 1.56 -7.74
CA ASN A 63 -1.08 0.63 -7.86
C ASN A 63 -0.67 -0.63 -8.62
N GLN A 64 -0.04 -0.48 -9.79
CA GLN A 64 0.37 -1.60 -10.62
C GLN A 64 1.39 -2.50 -9.89
N LYS A 65 2.43 -1.90 -9.29
CA LYS A 65 3.46 -2.63 -8.53
C LYS A 65 2.84 -3.45 -7.40
N VAL A 66 1.88 -2.88 -6.67
CA VAL A 66 1.19 -3.57 -5.57
C VAL A 66 0.28 -4.69 -6.07
N PHE A 67 -0.42 -4.52 -7.19
CA PHE A 67 -1.23 -5.60 -7.78
C PHE A 67 -0.37 -6.75 -8.29
N ASP A 68 0.75 -6.46 -8.93
CA ASP A 68 1.55 -7.47 -9.61
C ASP A 68 2.43 -8.28 -8.66
N SER A 69 2.96 -7.63 -7.62
CA SER A 69 4.08 -8.19 -6.87
C SER A 69 3.91 -8.25 -5.36
N LEU A 70 2.89 -7.62 -4.76
CA LEU A 70 2.75 -7.62 -3.30
C LEU A 70 2.45 -9.04 -2.78
N SER A 71 3.31 -9.54 -1.90
CA SER A 71 3.16 -10.85 -1.27
C SER A 71 3.36 -10.76 0.24
N ILE A 72 2.29 -10.93 1.00
CA ILE A 72 2.32 -10.85 2.47
C ILE A 72 2.15 -12.24 3.06
N ASN A 73 3.25 -12.83 3.51
CA ASN A 73 3.31 -14.25 3.83
C ASN A 73 2.92 -14.58 5.27
N ASN A 74 2.99 -13.60 6.15
CA ASN A 74 2.72 -13.80 7.56
C ASN A 74 2.12 -12.55 8.21
N TYR A 75 1.70 -12.71 9.47
CA TYR A 75 1.04 -11.64 10.22
C TYR A 75 1.99 -10.47 10.56
N ASN A 76 3.30 -10.72 10.67
CA ASN A 76 4.28 -9.68 10.93
C ASN A 76 4.48 -8.79 9.69
N ASP A 77 4.58 -9.39 8.50
CA ASP A 77 4.63 -8.68 7.22
C ASP A 77 3.37 -7.81 7.05
N PHE A 78 2.20 -8.37 7.39
CA PHE A 78 0.93 -7.65 7.36
C PHE A 78 0.95 -6.41 8.27
N ASN A 79 1.42 -6.54 9.51
CA ASN A 79 1.48 -5.41 10.44
C ASN A 79 2.50 -4.34 10.01
N LYS A 80 3.63 -4.75 9.43
CA LYS A 80 4.62 -3.82 8.87
C LYS A 80 4.04 -3.02 7.71
N ALA A 81 3.39 -3.70 6.75
CA ALA A 81 2.71 -3.06 5.63
C ALA A 81 1.60 -2.12 6.10
N LEU A 82 0.80 -2.55 7.08
CA LEU A 82 -0.25 -1.71 7.67
C LEU A 82 0.34 -0.48 8.37
N GLY A 83 1.49 -0.63 9.02
CA GLY A 83 2.25 0.47 9.60
C GLY A 83 2.68 1.48 8.54
N ALA A 84 3.29 1.00 7.45
CA ALA A 84 3.71 1.85 6.33
C ALA A 84 2.56 2.67 5.75
N VAL A 85 1.42 2.02 5.45
CA VAL A 85 0.21 2.71 4.97
C VAL A 85 -0.22 3.81 5.94
N LYS A 86 -0.34 3.49 7.22
CA LYS A 86 -0.80 4.46 8.23
C LYS A 86 0.16 5.64 8.41
N SER A 87 1.46 5.38 8.39
CA SER A 87 2.48 6.43 8.50
C SER A 87 2.40 7.40 7.32
N SER A 88 2.26 6.88 6.10
CA SER A 88 2.06 7.69 4.90
C SER A 88 0.73 8.42 4.91
N GLU A 89 -0.36 7.80 5.38
CA GLU A 89 -1.67 8.44 5.52
C GLU A 89 -1.62 9.69 6.41
N LEU A 90 -0.82 9.69 7.49
CA LEU A 90 -0.65 10.85 8.36
C LEU A 90 -0.04 12.06 7.63
N LEU A 91 0.93 11.83 6.76
CA LEU A 91 1.52 12.89 5.92
C LEU A 91 0.49 13.41 4.91
N VAL A 92 -0.23 12.50 4.24
CA VAL A 92 -1.28 12.87 3.28
C VAL A 92 -2.40 13.67 3.97
N ASP A 93 -2.83 13.27 5.17
CA ASP A 93 -3.83 14.00 5.94
C ASP A 93 -3.35 15.42 6.29
N ASN A 94 -2.11 15.55 6.75
CA ASN A 94 -1.53 16.87 7.02
C ASN A 94 -1.39 17.71 5.75
N GLY A 95 -1.00 17.10 4.63
CA GLY A 95 -0.89 17.78 3.35
C GLY A 95 -2.23 18.32 2.85
N ILE A 96 -3.31 17.53 2.97
CA ILE A 96 -4.67 17.96 2.63
C ILE A 96 -5.13 19.10 3.56
N ILE A 97 -4.94 18.97 4.88
CA ILE A 97 -5.37 19.98 5.85
C ILE A 97 -4.67 21.32 5.62
N ASN A 98 -3.38 21.28 5.26
CA ASN A 98 -2.55 22.48 5.14
C ASN A 98 -2.39 23.00 3.70
N ASN A 99 -3.03 22.36 2.72
CA ASN A 99 -2.79 22.60 1.29
C ASN A 99 -1.30 22.53 0.92
N ASP A 100 -0.61 21.52 1.43
CA ASP A 100 0.83 21.33 1.29
C ASP A 100 1.13 20.18 0.31
N LEU A 101 1.62 20.57 -0.87
CA LEU A 101 2.03 19.66 -1.93
C LEU A 101 3.21 18.78 -1.52
N GLU A 102 4.18 19.33 -0.78
CA GLU A 102 5.37 18.61 -0.35
C GLU A 102 4.93 17.46 0.55
N CYS A 103 4.11 17.75 1.56
CA CYS A 103 3.62 16.74 2.49
C CYS A 103 2.76 15.65 1.81
N LEU A 104 1.91 16.02 0.83
CA LEU A 104 1.15 15.06 0.01
C LEU A 104 2.08 14.14 -0.81
N SER A 105 3.05 14.72 -1.50
CA SER A 105 4.00 13.98 -2.33
C SER A 105 4.93 13.09 -1.49
N GLU A 106 5.41 13.57 -0.34
CA GLU A 106 6.20 12.77 0.61
C GLU A 106 5.41 11.59 1.15
N GLY A 107 4.12 11.77 1.46
CA GLY A 107 3.25 10.67 1.85
C GLY A 107 3.16 9.60 0.76
N LEU A 108 2.95 10.03 -0.49
CA LEU A 108 2.84 9.15 -1.66
C LEU A 108 4.13 8.36 -1.92
N TYR A 109 5.26 9.04 -2.13
CA TYR A 109 6.56 8.39 -2.38
C TYR A 109 7.05 7.59 -1.17
N GLY A 110 6.78 8.10 0.04
CA GLY A 110 7.11 7.43 1.28
C GLY A 110 6.43 6.05 1.40
N LEU A 111 5.17 5.93 0.95
CA LEU A 111 4.51 4.62 0.95
C LEU A 111 5.23 3.62 0.03
N GLY A 112 5.52 4.04 -1.20
CA GLY A 112 6.21 3.18 -2.16
C GLY A 112 7.59 2.74 -1.67
N TYR A 113 8.36 3.68 -1.11
CA TYR A 113 9.66 3.40 -0.51
C TYR A 113 9.56 2.42 0.66
N LEU A 114 8.63 2.64 1.59
CA LEU A 114 8.47 1.77 2.77
C LEU A 114 8.05 0.36 2.38
N LEU A 115 7.14 0.20 1.42
CA LEU A 115 6.74 -1.14 0.95
C LEU A 115 7.89 -1.89 0.27
N GLU A 116 8.79 -1.17 -0.39
CA GLU A 116 10.00 -1.71 -1.02
C GLU A 116 11.07 -2.08 0.00
N ASP A 117 11.36 -1.21 0.98
CA ASP A 117 12.31 -1.46 2.07
C ASP A 117 11.90 -2.67 2.94
N LEU A 118 10.59 -2.90 3.08
CA LEU A 118 10.05 -4.05 3.80
C LEU A 118 10.17 -5.38 3.03
N ASP A 119 10.71 -5.38 1.80
CA ASP A 119 10.89 -6.55 0.93
C ASP A 119 9.57 -7.31 0.68
N LEU A 120 8.47 -6.57 0.52
CA LEU A 120 7.12 -7.13 0.35
C LEU A 120 6.73 -7.35 -1.12
N PHE A 121 7.56 -6.87 -2.06
CA PHE A 121 7.39 -7.13 -3.48
C PHE A 121 8.16 -8.41 -3.85
N GLY A 122 7.44 -9.45 -4.25
CA GLY A 122 8.04 -10.70 -4.70
C GLY A 122 8.95 -10.45 -5.92
N ARG A 123 10.17 -10.99 -5.87
CA ARG A 123 11.07 -11.07 -7.03
C ARG A 123 10.67 -12.18 -7.98
#